data_AF-A0A3B9IQB0-F1
#
_entry.id   AF-A0A3B9IQB0-F1
#
_cell.length_a   1.000
_cell.length_b   1.000
_cell.length_c   1.000
_cell.angle_alpha   90.00
_cell.angle_beta   90.00
_cell.angle_gamma   90.00
#
_symmetry.space_group_name_H-M   'P 1'
#
loop_
_entity.id
_entity.type
_entity.pdbx_description
1 polymer ?
#
loop_
_entity_poly.entity_id
_entity_poly.type
_entity_poly.pdbx_seq_one_letter_code
_entity_poly.pdbx_strand_id
1 'polypeptide(L)'
;MRLTTSRYYTPSGRSIQAKGIEPDVVVDQPIVSPLGVVIHPRSEADLRGHLENDQEPTTPATALPDDAKPEQVQPGAAKPGDAKPGATAPGAQPAAPVGNPPVPGSDEDYQLQRALELLRGVALFNRQRDNALALNG
;
A
#
# COMPACT_ATOMS: atom_id res chain seq x y z
N MET A 1 21.67 -25.65 -3.43
CA MET A 1 21.52 -24.69 -4.54
C MET A 1 20.04 -24.53 -4.85
N ARG A 2 19.52 -23.31 -5.00
CA ARG A 2 18.17 -23.03 -5.53
C ARG A 2 18.36 -22.30 -6.85
N LEU A 3 17.65 -22.73 -7.90
CA LEU A 3 17.80 -22.22 -9.27
C LEU A 3 16.42 -21.92 -9.84
N THR A 4 16.24 -20.72 -10.40
CA THR A 4 15.06 -20.33 -11.17
C THR A 4 15.17 -20.91 -12.57
N THR A 5 14.23 -21.76 -12.99
CA THR A 5 14.31 -22.51 -14.26
C THR A 5 13.31 -22.04 -15.31
N SER A 6 12.35 -21.20 -14.93
CA SER A 6 11.29 -20.73 -15.82
C SER A 6 10.81 -19.34 -15.44
N ARG A 7 10.15 -18.68 -16.41
CA ARG A 7 9.39 -17.44 -16.22
C ARG A 7 7.90 -17.76 -16.19
N TYR A 8 7.12 -16.96 -15.47
CA TYR A 8 5.67 -17.06 -15.41
C TYR A 8 5.00 -15.95 -16.23
N TYR A 9 3.88 -16.28 -16.86
CA TYR A 9 3.09 -15.38 -17.69
C TYR A 9 1.61 -15.42 -17.31
N THR A 10 0.91 -14.32 -17.48
CA THR A 10 -0.54 -14.26 -17.37
C THR A 10 -1.21 -15.04 -18.51
N PRO A 11 -2.51 -15.40 -18.42
CA PRO A 11 -3.25 -15.98 -19.54
C PRO A 11 -3.24 -15.13 -20.81
N SER A 12 -3.06 -13.81 -20.67
CA SER A 12 -2.88 -12.88 -21.78
C SER A 12 -1.46 -12.84 -22.36
N GLY A 13 -0.52 -13.63 -21.82
CA GLY A 13 0.86 -13.74 -22.31
C GLY A 13 1.83 -12.66 -21.80
N ARG A 14 1.43 -11.87 -20.80
CA ARG A 14 2.29 -10.82 -20.22
C ARG A 14 3.15 -11.36 -19.07
N SER A 15 4.44 -11.02 -19.06
CA SER A 15 5.33 -11.27 -17.92
C SER A 15 5.06 -10.29 -16.78
N ILE A 16 5.03 -10.80 -15.55
CA ILE A 16 4.91 -9.98 -14.33
C ILE A 16 6.25 -9.75 -13.63
N GLN A 17 7.35 -10.33 -14.13
CA GLN A 17 8.68 -10.16 -13.52
C GLN A 17 9.09 -8.69 -13.49
N ALA A 18 9.70 -8.26 -12.38
CA ALA A 18 10.17 -6.89 -12.14
C ALA A 18 9.10 -5.79 -12.27
N LYS A 19 7.81 -6.15 -12.42
CA LYS A 19 6.68 -5.21 -12.60
C LYS A 19 5.51 -5.50 -11.68
N GLY A 20 5.22 -6.77 -11.42
CA GLY A 20 4.03 -7.20 -10.70
C GLY A 20 2.73 -7.00 -11.50
N ILE A 21 1.62 -6.98 -10.75
CA ILE A 21 0.27 -6.74 -11.26
C ILE A 21 -0.11 -5.31 -10.89
N GLU A 22 -0.52 -4.54 -11.90
CA GLU A 22 -1.05 -3.19 -11.69
C GLU A 22 -2.48 -3.29 -11.16
N PRO A 23 -2.80 -2.69 -10.01
CA PRO A 23 -4.16 -2.72 -9.47
C PRO A 23 -5.06 -1.81 -10.29
N ASP A 24 -6.30 -2.25 -10.54
CA ASP A 24 -7.30 -1.43 -11.22
C ASP A 24 -7.71 -0.21 -10.37
N VAL A 25 -7.63 -0.33 -9.05
CA VAL A 25 -7.95 0.73 -8.09
C VAL A 25 -6.83 0.85 -7.07
N VAL A 26 -6.14 1.99 -7.09
CA VAL A 26 -5.13 2.32 -6.08
C VAL A 26 -5.82 2.78 -4.80
N VAL A 27 -5.45 2.18 -3.67
CA VAL A 27 -5.93 2.54 -2.34
C VAL A 27 -4.73 3.02 -1.51
N ASP A 28 -4.61 4.33 -1.35
CA ASP A 28 -3.54 4.96 -0.58
C ASP A 28 -3.72 4.66 0.91
N GLN A 29 -2.94 3.72 1.44
CA GLN A 29 -3.00 3.41 2.85
C GLN A 29 -2.21 4.46 3.65
N PRO A 30 -2.81 5.05 4.70
CA PRO A 30 -2.08 5.96 5.57
C PRO A 30 -1.08 5.16 6.40
N ILE A 31 0.17 5.10 5.95
CA ILE A 31 1.26 4.52 6.72
C ILE A 31 1.66 5.53 7.78
N VAL A 32 1.17 5.35 9.00
CA VAL A 32 1.58 6.16 10.14
C VAL A 32 2.94 5.65 10.62
N SER A 33 4.01 6.08 9.95
CA SER A 33 5.36 5.91 10.48
C SER A 33 5.54 6.87 11.67
N PRO A 34 6.02 6.41 12.84
CA PRO A 34 6.30 7.29 13.98
C PRO A 34 7.35 8.37 13.65
N LEU A 35 8.06 8.23 12.53
CA LEU A 35 9.07 9.15 12.04
C LEU A 35 8.62 9.95 10.79
N GLY A 36 7.35 9.86 10.37
CA GLY A 36 6.84 10.53 9.17
C GLY A 36 7.41 10.00 7.85
N VAL A 37 8.10 8.85 7.88
CA VAL A 37 8.70 8.23 6.69
C VAL A 37 7.64 7.43 5.94
N VAL A 38 7.42 7.79 4.67
CA VAL A 38 6.61 6.99 3.74
C VAL A 38 7.35 5.68 3.47
N ILE A 39 6.77 4.54 3.86
CA ILE A 39 7.35 3.22 3.60
C ILE A 39 6.79 2.72 2.28
N HIS A 40 7.60 2.70 1.24
CA HIS A 40 7.23 1.99 0.01
C HIS A 40 7.36 0.47 0.23
N PRO A 41 6.38 -0.33 -0.22
CA PRO A 41 6.52 -1.78 -0.20
C PRO A 41 7.71 -2.19 -1.09
N ARG A 42 8.49 -3.17 -0.63
CA ARG A 42 9.61 -3.70 -1.42
C ARG A 42 9.06 -4.45 -2.64
N SER A 43 9.65 -4.21 -3.80
CA SER A 43 9.31 -4.91 -5.04
C SER A 43 10.39 -5.93 -5.42
N GLU A 44 10.08 -6.81 -6.38
CA GLU A 44 11.07 -7.74 -6.95
C GLU A 44 12.22 -7.00 -7.65
N ALA A 45 11.93 -5.89 -8.34
CA ALA A 45 12.91 -5.10 -9.07
C ALA A 45 14.00 -4.49 -8.15
N ASP A 46 13.68 -4.30 -6.86
CA ASP A 46 14.64 -3.80 -5.88
C ASP A 46 15.63 -4.88 -5.39
N LEU A 47 15.42 -6.15 -5.77
CA LEU A 47 16.27 -7.25 -5.35
C LEU A 47 17.54 -7.32 -6.21
N ARG A 48 18.66 -7.61 -5.54
CA ARG A 48 19.93 -7.90 -6.21
C ARG A 48 19.78 -9.17 -7.06
N GLY A 49 20.20 -9.09 -8.31
CA GLY A 49 20.11 -10.21 -9.24
C GLY A 49 18.68 -10.57 -9.66
N HIS A 50 17.73 -9.62 -9.59
CA HIS A 50 16.41 -9.80 -10.20
C HIS A 50 16.54 -10.04 -11.71
N LEU A 51 15.56 -10.73 -12.28
CA LEU A 51 15.50 -10.95 -13.72
C LEU A 51 14.83 -9.77 -14.41
N GLU A 52 15.40 -9.29 -15.50
CA GLU A 52 14.80 -8.23 -16.32
C GLU A 52 13.54 -8.73 -17.06
N ASN A 53 12.67 -7.78 -17.38
CA ASN A 53 11.46 -8.04 -18.16
C ASN A 53 11.70 -7.73 -19.64
N ASP A 54 11.72 -8.77 -20.48
CA ASP A 54 12.03 -8.66 -21.90
C ASP A 54 10.87 -8.08 -22.75
N GLN A 55 9.68 -7.85 -22.17
CA GLN A 55 8.48 -7.39 -22.89
C GLN A 55 8.21 -5.88 -22.77
N GLU A 56 8.93 -5.15 -21.92
CA GLU A 56 8.77 -3.71 -21.75
C GLU A 56 10.12 -3.00 -21.74
N PRO A 57 10.25 -1.79 -22.33
CA PRO A 57 11.48 -1.03 -22.25
C PRO A 57 11.75 -0.63 -20.79
N THR A 58 12.78 -1.23 -20.20
CA THR A 58 13.26 -0.91 -18.86
C THR A 58 13.56 0.59 -18.74
N THR A 59 12.85 1.28 -17.84
CA THR A 59 13.35 2.56 -17.32
C THR A 59 14.47 2.18 -16.35
N PRO A 60 15.73 2.61 -16.56
CA PRO A 60 16.85 2.12 -15.78
C PRO A 60 16.64 2.46 -14.30
N ALA A 61 16.42 1.41 -13.50
CA ALA A 61 16.49 1.52 -12.06
C ALA A 61 17.93 1.88 -11.70
N THR A 62 18.12 3.01 -11.04
CA THR A 62 19.40 3.45 -10.51
C THR A 62 20.00 2.32 -9.68
N ALA A 63 21.06 1.70 -10.20
CA ALA A 63 21.79 0.65 -9.52
C ALA A 63 22.20 1.13 -8.13
N LEU A 64 21.66 0.51 -7.08
CA LEU A 64 22.18 0.66 -5.74
C LEU A 64 23.60 0.05 -5.74
N PRO A 65 24.65 0.82 -5.41
CA PRO A 65 25.99 0.26 -5.31
C PRO A 65 26.05 -0.78 -4.19
N ASP A 66 26.62 -1.93 -4.51
CA ASP A 66 26.93 -2.98 -3.56
C ASP A 66 28.02 -2.52 -2.58
N ASP A 67 27.90 -3.01 -1.34
CA ASP A 67 28.88 -2.96 -0.24
C ASP A 67 28.95 -1.71 0.65
N ALA A 68 28.08 -1.68 1.67
CA ALA A 68 28.45 -1.18 3.00
C ALA A 68 27.86 -2.07 4.11
N LYS A 69 28.77 -2.83 4.72
CA LYS A 69 28.73 -3.56 5.99
C LYS A 69 27.81 -2.93 7.08
N PRO A 70 26.92 -3.68 7.75
CA PRO A 70 26.07 -3.13 8.80
C PRO A 70 26.88 -2.98 10.10
N GLU A 71 27.17 -1.74 10.48
CA GLU A 71 27.70 -1.42 11.81
C GLU A 71 26.56 -1.26 12.82
N GLN A 72 26.78 -1.88 13.96
CA GLN A 72 25.81 -2.14 15.02
C GLN A 72 25.48 -0.85 15.77
N VAL A 73 24.20 -0.60 16.04
CA VAL A 73 23.80 0.30 17.14
C VAL A 73 22.82 -0.45 18.04
N GLN A 74 23.28 -0.69 19.27
CA GLN A 74 22.57 -1.38 20.34
C GLN A 74 21.43 -0.52 20.93
N PRO A 75 20.42 -1.14 21.57
CA PRO A 75 19.23 -0.46 22.07
C PRO A 75 19.45 0.13 23.47
N GLY A 76 19.23 1.44 23.61
CA GLY A 76 19.24 2.16 24.90
C GLY A 76 17.82 2.28 25.47
N ALA A 77 17.63 1.76 26.68
CA ALA A 77 16.37 1.73 27.42
C ALA A 77 15.99 3.09 28.05
N ALA A 78 14.68 3.42 28.05
CA ALA A 78 14.07 4.28 29.07
C ALA A 78 12.58 3.91 29.26
N LYS A 79 12.16 3.92 30.54
CA LYS A 79 10.92 3.38 31.13
C LYS A 79 9.73 4.37 31.07
N PRO A 80 8.50 3.90 31.41
CA PRO A 80 7.21 4.52 31.09
C PRO A 80 6.74 5.56 32.12
N GLY A 81 5.90 6.50 31.68
CA GLY A 81 5.24 7.48 32.55
C GLY A 81 3.94 8.02 31.94
N ASP A 82 2.83 7.52 32.47
CA ASP A 82 1.47 8.06 32.64
C ASP A 82 1.04 9.36 31.90
N ALA A 83 0.02 9.25 31.04
CA ALA A 83 -1.10 10.20 30.94
C ALA A 83 -2.29 9.65 30.13
N LYS A 84 -3.45 9.58 30.76
CA LYS A 84 -4.82 9.50 30.19
C LYS A 84 -5.68 10.46 31.05
N PRO A 85 -6.82 11.08 30.62
CA PRO A 85 -7.61 10.90 29.39
C PRO A 85 -8.02 12.18 28.62
N GLY A 86 -8.38 12.00 27.35
CA GLY A 86 -9.66 12.52 26.84
C GLY A 86 -9.63 13.79 25.98
N ALA A 87 -9.80 13.62 24.67
CA ALA A 87 -10.60 14.49 23.80
C ALA A 87 -10.75 13.81 22.42
N THR A 88 -11.92 13.24 22.15
CA THR A 88 -12.25 12.71 20.82
C THR A 88 -12.55 13.87 19.89
N ALA A 89 -11.62 14.19 18.98
CA ALA A 89 -11.89 15.07 17.85
C ALA A 89 -12.53 14.25 16.71
N PRO A 90 -13.61 14.72 16.08
CA PRO A 90 -14.18 14.08 14.90
C PRO A 90 -13.23 14.33 13.72
N GLY A 91 -12.48 13.29 13.32
CA GLY A 91 -11.48 13.36 12.24
C GLY A 91 -10.22 12.53 12.45
N ALA A 92 -10.04 11.92 13.63
CA ALA A 92 -8.94 10.99 13.86
C ALA A 92 -9.28 9.62 13.26
N GLN A 93 -8.74 9.34 12.07
CA GLN A 93 -8.74 8.00 11.48
C GLN A 93 -8.03 7.04 12.43
N PRO A 94 -8.60 5.85 12.71
CA PRO A 94 -7.99 4.91 13.62
C PRO A 94 -6.62 4.49 13.06
N ALA A 95 -5.57 4.80 13.81
CA ALA A 95 -4.26 4.21 13.59
C ALA A 95 -4.42 2.69 13.68
N ALA A 96 -3.95 1.96 12.66
CA ALA A 96 -3.92 0.51 12.74
C ALA A 96 -3.18 0.10 14.02
N PRO A 97 -3.75 -0.79 14.87
CA PRO A 97 -3.07 -1.23 16.08
C PRO A 97 -1.77 -1.94 15.67
N VAL A 98 -0.64 -1.36 16.07
CA VAL A 98 0.68 -1.99 15.93
C VAL A 98 0.68 -3.23 16.83
N GLY A 99 0.33 -4.38 16.27
CA GLY A 99 0.27 -5.65 17.00
C GLY A 99 -0.37 -6.79 16.23
N ASN A 100 -1.45 -6.54 15.48
CA ASN A 100 -2.10 -7.53 14.62
C ASN A 100 -2.58 -6.87 13.32
N PRO A 101 -2.39 -7.49 12.14
CA PRO A 101 -2.99 -6.98 10.92
C PRO A 101 -4.52 -7.02 11.06
N PRO A 102 -5.25 -6.01 10.54
CA PRO A 102 -6.71 -6.04 10.54
C PRO A 102 -7.20 -7.30 9.82
N VAL A 103 -8.22 -7.94 10.40
CA VAL A 103 -8.85 -9.12 9.80
C VAL A 103 -9.58 -8.69 8.53
N PRO A 104 -9.39 -9.37 7.39
CA PRO A 104 -10.09 -9.02 6.16
C PRO A 104 -11.61 -8.96 6.36
N GLY A 105 -12.21 -7.86 5.94
CA GLY A 105 -13.66 -7.63 6.07
C GLY A 105 -14.14 -7.18 7.45
N SER A 106 -13.24 -6.97 8.43
CA SER A 106 -13.62 -6.32 9.69
C SER A 106 -13.84 -4.82 9.50
N ASP A 107 -14.42 -4.17 10.50
CA ASP A 107 -14.57 -2.71 10.50
C ASP A 107 -13.23 -1.98 10.56
N GLU A 108 -12.12 -2.66 10.81
CA GLU A 108 -10.75 -2.09 10.83
C GLU A 108 -10.05 -2.21 9.48
N ASP A 109 -10.65 -2.92 8.50
CA ASP A 109 -10.10 -3.10 7.16
C ASP A 109 -10.23 -1.81 6.34
N TYR A 110 -9.10 -1.11 6.17
CA TYR A 110 -9.03 0.13 5.42
C TYR A 110 -9.49 -0.03 3.96
N GLN A 111 -9.22 -1.18 3.33
CA GLN A 111 -9.61 -1.42 1.94
C GLN A 111 -11.12 -1.55 1.82
N LEU A 112 -11.75 -2.27 2.76
CA LEU A 112 -13.20 -2.37 2.83
C LEU A 112 -13.85 -1.01 3.07
N GLN A 113 -13.34 -0.26 4.05
CA GLN A 113 -13.83 1.10 4.34
C GLN A 113 -13.76 2.00 3.10
N ARG A 114 -12.63 1.99 2.39
CA ARG A 114 -12.45 2.77 1.16
C ARG A 114 -13.44 2.37 0.07
N ALA A 115 -13.69 1.08 -0.10
CA ALA A 115 -14.66 0.58 -1.07
C ALA A 115 -16.09 1.08 -0.75
N LEU A 116 -16.49 1.04 0.53
CA LEU A 116 -17.80 1.54 0.97
C LEU A 116 -17.95 3.05 0.74
N GLU A 117 -16.90 3.84 1.00
CA GLU A 117 -16.89 5.27 0.71
C GLU A 117 -17.08 5.56 -0.78
N LEU A 118 -16.33 4.87 -1.65
CA LEU A 118 -16.45 5.03 -3.10
C LEU A 118 -17.86 4.68 -3.59
N LEU A 119 -18.44 3.57 -3.10
CA LEU A 119 -19.79 3.16 -3.46
C LEU A 119 -20.86 4.17 -3.03
N ARG A 120 -20.76 4.67 -1.78
CA ARG A 120 -21.64 5.73 -1.26
C ARG A 120 -21.51 7.01 -2.09
N GLY A 121 -20.29 7.39 -2.47
CA GLY A 121 -20.02 8.53 -3.33
C GLY A 121 -20.68 8.41 -4.70
N VAL A 122 -20.50 7.27 -5.38
CA VAL A 122 -21.13 6.99 -6.69
C VAL A 122 -22.67 7.03 -6.59
N ALA A 123 -23.24 6.45 -5.52
CA ALA A 123 -24.69 6.46 -5.32
C ALA A 123 -25.26 7.88 -5.14
N LEU A 124 -24.57 8.74 -4.38
CA LEU A 124 -24.95 10.14 -4.20
C LEU A 124 -24.82 10.94 -5.50
N PHE A 125 -23.73 10.74 -6.24
CA PHE A 125 -23.50 11.38 -7.54
C PHE A 125 -24.60 11.02 -8.54
N ASN A 126 -24.95 9.73 -8.65
CA ASN A 126 -26.01 9.28 -9.56
C ASN A 126 -27.37 9.88 -9.19
N ARG A 127 -27.72 9.92 -7.90
CA ARG A 127 -28.97 10.53 -7.43
C ARG A 127 -29.05 12.02 -7.76
N GLN A 128 -27.95 12.76 -7.60
CA GLN A 128 -27.91 14.18 -7.96
C GLN A 128 -28.09 14.40 -9.46
N ARG A 129 -27.45 13.58 -10.29
CA ARG A 129 -27.60 13.62 -11.75
C ARG A 129 -29.05 13.36 -12.17
N ASP A 130 -29.70 12.36 -11.59
CA ASP A 130 -31.09 12.02 -11.92
C ASP A 130 -32.06 13.14 -11.51
N ASN A 131 -31.84 13.76 -10.33
CA ASN A 131 -32.62 14.93 -9.91
C ASN A 131 -32.41 16.14 -10.82
N ALA A 132 -31.18 16.39 -11.28
CA ALA A 132 -30.87 17.49 -12.20
C ALA A 132 -31.51 17.32 -13.59
N LEU A 133 -31.65 16.08 -14.06
CA LEU A 133 -32.36 15.77 -15.30
C LEU A 133 -33.87 15.98 -15.16
N ALA A 134 -34.45 15.62 -14.00
CA ALA A 134 -35.89 15.78 -13.73
C ALA A 134 -36.34 17.26 -13.59
N LEU A 135 -35.42 18.19 -13.30
CA LEU A 135 -35.69 19.62 -13.18
C LEU A 135 -35.61 20.39 -14.51
N ASN A 136 -35.12 19.77 -15.59
CA ASN A 136 -34.91 20.40 -16.90
C ASN A 136 -35.78 19.79 -18.03
N GLY A 137 -36.77 18.97 -17.68
CA GLY A 137 -37.78 18.43 -18.61
C GLY A 137 -39.17 18.88 -18.21
#